data_AF-B2A7C2-F1
#
_entry.id   AF-B2A7C2-F1
#
_cell.length_a   1.000
_cell.length_b   1.000
_cell.length_c   1.000
_cell.angle_alpha   90.00
_cell.angle_beta   90.00
_cell.angle_gamma   90.00
#
_symmetry.space_group_name_H-M   'P 1'
#
loop_
_entity.id
_entity.type
_entity.pdbx_description
1 polymer ?
#
loop_
_entity_poly.entity_id
_entity_poly.type
_entity_poly.pdbx_seq_one_letter_code
_entity_poly.pdbx_strand_id
1 'polypeptide(L)'
;MFIKYKATDNLSVTLLSNMLICLLLLSTTFLSACNQNEDQNSKSETMKEEEQKEEKEAKEGKAQETETEQQNLEETNEIVISAVGDVMVHGPQLEAQYDSEKNEYDFNDNFEYIKPYIDQADLALANLETVLAGGERGYSGYPMFNSPDVLADALKNSGFNVLSTANNHSLDQGEAGLRRTVEVLEDRGLKAIGTKKQAEDDSYLIKEIEGIKIGLSAFTYETPRIDGQRTINGIPMSDKTAELIDSFNYDELNQDMEDLTERAEHLQDQGADVIAFFMHWGTEYERQPNEYQEKIAEELVDSGVDIIFGSHPHVVQPVEEIKTPSGEEGIVIYSMGNFLSNQRREYLDRPYTEDGVIMHVTIEKDAHADIEITETAYTPTWVHKYRENEERNYEIVPLPDALEHEKIYNLHTEESVNRAQQSLENTNKILTTDDSFTPEHIHSLFPPQD
;
A
#
# COMPACT_ATOMS: atom_id res chain seq x y z
N MET A 1 -24.73 37.77 126.96
CA MET A 1 -23.65 38.09 127.92
C MET A 1 -22.32 37.67 127.29
N PHE A 2 -21.29 38.50 127.45
CA PHE A 2 -19.93 38.40 126.90
C PHE A 2 -19.20 37.04 127.05
N ILE A 3 -18.01 37.01 126.43
CA ILE A 3 -16.76 36.25 126.76
C ILE A 3 -16.52 35.08 125.77
N LYS A 4 -15.62 35.14 124.77
CA LYS A 4 -14.13 35.28 124.68
C LYS A 4 -13.42 33.91 124.49
N TYR A 5 -12.58 33.88 123.45
CA TYR A 5 -11.21 33.31 123.32
C TYR A 5 -10.95 31.88 122.81
N LYS A 6 -10.18 31.85 121.69
CA LYS A 6 -8.93 31.09 121.36
C LYS A 6 -8.95 29.55 121.47
N ALA A 7 -8.19 28.75 120.72
CA ALA A 7 -7.35 28.82 119.51
C ALA A 7 -6.80 27.38 119.28
N THR A 8 -6.25 27.14 118.09
CA THR A 8 -5.19 26.16 117.70
C THR A 8 -5.43 24.64 117.70
N ASP A 9 -5.28 24.11 116.49
CA ASP A 9 -4.37 23.02 116.05
C ASP A 9 -4.81 21.54 115.95
N ASN A 10 -4.42 21.03 114.76
CA ASN A 10 -4.01 19.67 114.37
C ASN A 10 -5.04 18.58 114.03
N LEU A 11 -5.25 18.48 112.71
CA LEU A 11 -4.97 17.34 111.83
C LEU A 11 -5.31 15.90 112.27
N SER A 12 -6.13 15.29 111.40
CA SER A 12 -6.13 13.89 110.95
C SER A 12 -6.50 12.79 111.96
N VAL A 13 -7.60 12.10 111.67
CA VAL A 13 -7.69 10.66 111.33
C VAL A 13 -9.11 10.18 111.69
N THR A 14 -10.04 10.29 110.73
CA THR A 14 -11.34 9.58 110.76
C THR A 14 -11.86 9.40 109.33
N LEU A 15 -11.20 8.54 108.55
CA LEU A 15 -11.63 8.19 107.19
C LEU A 15 -11.01 6.84 106.77
N LEU A 16 -11.15 5.78 107.59
CA LEU A 16 -10.43 4.52 107.34
C LEU A 16 -11.16 3.22 107.68
N SER A 17 -12.49 3.20 107.87
CA SER A 17 -13.23 1.93 107.97
C SER A 17 -14.41 1.75 107.00
N ASN A 18 -14.77 2.76 106.20
CA ASN A 18 -15.77 2.64 105.13
C ASN A 18 -15.16 2.43 103.73
N MET A 19 -13.85 2.19 103.60
CA MET A 19 -13.16 2.09 102.31
C MET A 19 -12.91 0.65 101.81
N LEU A 20 -13.29 -0.39 102.56
CA LEU A 20 -12.99 -1.79 102.17
C LEU A 20 -14.16 -2.53 101.49
N ILE A 21 -15.39 -2.01 101.56
CA ILE A 21 -16.56 -2.63 100.91
C ILE A 21 -16.84 -2.01 99.52
N CYS A 22 -16.36 -0.79 99.25
CA CYS A 22 -16.46 -0.17 97.91
C CYS A 22 -15.37 -0.63 96.91
N LEU A 23 -14.32 -1.34 97.36
CA LEU A 23 -13.17 -1.72 96.50
C LEU A 23 -13.32 -3.10 95.82
N LEU A 24 -14.28 -3.93 96.23
CA LEU A 24 -14.50 -5.26 95.62
C LEU A 24 -15.59 -5.30 94.54
N LEU A 25 -16.38 -4.22 94.37
CA LEU A 25 -17.37 -4.11 93.29
C LEU A 25 -16.86 -3.33 92.05
N LEU A 26 -15.64 -2.78 92.11
CA LEU A 26 -14.98 -2.08 91.00
C LEU A 26 -13.97 -2.95 90.22
N SER A 27 -13.64 -4.16 90.70
CA SER A 27 -12.66 -5.03 90.03
C SER A 27 -13.26 -6.00 89.00
N THR A 28 -14.59 -6.12 88.89
CA THR A 28 -15.24 -6.97 87.85
C THR A 28 -15.75 -6.20 86.64
N THR A 29 -15.64 -4.86 86.61
CA THR A 29 -15.96 -4.05 85.42
C THR A 29 -14.74 -3.57 84.63
N PHE A 30 -13.51 -3.77 85.14
CA PHE A 30 -12.29 -3.36 84.42
C PHE A 30 -11.63 -4.46 83.58
N LEU A 31 -12.01 -5.73 83.74
CA LEU A 31 -11.47 -6.84 82.94
C LEU A 31 -12.23 -7.11 81.62
N SER A 32 -13.35 -6.42 81.37
CA SER A 32 -14.02 -6.42 80.04
C SER A 32 -13.79 -5.15 79.23
N ALA A 33 -13.20 -4.09 79.80
CA ALA A 33 -12.95 -2.82 79.10
C ALA A 33 -11.53 -2.73 78.49
N CYS A 34 -10.58 -3.56 78.92
CA CYS A 34 -9.24 -3.59 78.31
C CYS A 34 -9.11 -4.52 77.09
N ASN A 35 -10.10 -5.38 76.81
CA ASN A 35 -10.06 -6.26 75.64
C ASN A 35 -10.88 -5.76 74.44
N GLN A 36 -11.38 -4.51 74.49
CA GLN A 36 -12.08 -3.87 73.37
C GLN A 36 -11.31 -2.68 72.76
N ASN A 37 -10.27 -2.18 73.44
CA ASN A 37 -9.49 -1.03 72.94
C ASN A 37 -8.27 -1.42 72.09
N GLU A 38 -7.70 -2.62 72.23
CA GLU A 38 -6.65 -3.09 71.30
C GLU A 38 -7.25 -3.56 69.95
N ASP A 39 -8.44 -4.17 69.98
CA ASP A 39 -9.14 -4.63 68.76
C ASP A 39 -9.74 -3.47 67.92
N GLN A 40 -10.09 -2.33 68.54
CA GLN A 40 -10.59 -1.16 67.79
C GLN A 40 -9.47 -0.29 67.22
N ASN A 41 -8.33 -0.17 67.92
CA ASN A 41 -7.21 0.62 67.42
C ASN A 41 -6.43 -0.14 66.32
N SER A 42 -6.27 -1.46 66.47
CA SER A 42 -5.74 -2.33 65.41
C SER A 42 -6.62 -2.31 64.18
N LYS A 43 -7.95 -2.48 64.30
CA LYS A 43 -8.85 -2.42 63.14
C LYS A 43 -8.89 -1.04 62.48
N SER A 44 -8.79 0.05 63.24
CA SER A 44 -8.76 1.39 62.66
C SER A 44 -7.44 1.71 61.93
N GLU A 45 -6.31 1.16 62.38
CA GLU A 45 -5.03 1.30 61.69
C GLU A 45 -4.97 0.40 60.46
N THR A 46 -5.45 -0.85 60.55
CA THR A 46 -5.53 -1.77 59.40
C THR A 46 -6.50 -1.27 58.33
N MET A 47 -7.66 -0.70 58.70
CA MET A 47 -8.59 -0.11 57.72
C MET A 47 -8.01 1.14 57.04
N LYS A 48 -7.18 1.93 57.74
CA LYS A 48 -6.51 3.10 57.13
C LYS A 48 -5.35 2.68 56.22
N GLU A 49 -4.62 1.63 56.57
CA GLU A 49 -3.58 1.05 55.71
C GLU A 49 -4.17 0.37 54.48
N GLU A 50 -5.31 -0.32 54.61
CA GLU A 50 -6.06 -0.89 53.49
C GLU A 50 -6.66 0.21 52.59
N GLU A 51 -7.28 1.25 53.14
CA GLU A 51 -7.77 2.40 52.34
C GLU A 51 -6.63 3.12 51.61
N GLN A 52 -5.47 3.32 52.25
CA GLN A 52 -4.31 3.94 51.60
C GLN A 52 -3.69 3.05 50.54
N LYS A 53 -3.74 1.73 50.71
CA LYS A 53 -3.25 0.77 49.73
C LYS A 53 -4.20 0.67 48.54
N GLU A 54 -5.51 0.62 48.76
CA GLU A 54 -6.52 0.68 47.70
C GLU A 54 -6.48 2.01 46.95
N GLU A 55 -6.29 3.15 47.62
CA GLU A 55 -6.18 4.45 46.96
C GLU A 55 -4.87 4.56 46.13
N LYS A 56 -3.80 3.91 46.58
CA LYS A 56 -2.52 3.87 45.85
C LYS A 56 -2.57 2.90 44.67
N GLU A 57 -3.16 1.72 44.83
CA GLU A 57 -3.41 0.76 43.76
C GLU A 57 -4.41 1.31 42.72
N ALA A 58 -5.41 2.09 43.14
CA ALA A 58 -6.33 2.77 42.22
C ALA A 58 -5.67 3.94 41.47
N LYS A 59 -4.72 4.65 42.10
CA LYS A 59 -3.92 5.70 41.43
C LYS A 59 -2.87 5.14 40.50
N GLU A 60 -2.20 4.05 40.88
CA GLU A 60 -1.27 3.31 40.02
C GLU A 60 -2.02 2.66 38.86
N GLY A 61 -3.18 2.05 39.10
CA GLY A 61 -4.05 1.51 38.06
C GLY A 61 -4.58 2.57 37.09
N LYS A 62 -4.98 3.75 37.60
CA LYS A 62 -5.35 4.89 36.74
C LYS A 62 -4.16 5.44 35.95
N ALA A 63 -3.00 5.60 36.58
CA ALA A 63 -1.80 6.08 35.89
C ALA A 63 -1.36 5.10 34.80
N GLN A 64 -1.47 3.80 35.05
CA GLN A 64 -1.15 2.75 34.10
C GLN A 64 -2.20 2.64 32.98
N GLU A 65 -3.49 2.79 33.28
CA GLU A 65 -4.55 2.95 32.25
C GLU A 65 -4.32 4.21 31.42
N THR A 66 -3.92 5.33 32.04
CA THR A 66 -3.70 6.60 31.33
C THR A 66 -2.43 6.58 30.49
N GLU A 67 -1.37 5.90 30.95
CA GLU A 67 -0.15 5.64 30.15
C GLU A 67 -0.42 4.68 29.00
N THR A 68 -1.25 3.65 29.20
CA THR A 68 -1.64 2.72 28.12
C THR A 68 -2.57 3.38 27.10
N GLU A 69 -3.47 4.26 27.55
CA GLU A 69 -4.36 5.05 26.70
C GLU A 69 -3.62 6.18 25.97
N GLN A 70 -2.55 6.75 26.54
CA GLN A 70 -1.64 7.68 25.83
C GLN A 70 -0.68 6.97 24.87
N GLN A 71 -0.21 5.75 25.17
CA GLN A 71 0.61 4.97 24.24
C GLN A 71 -0.18 4.49 23.02
N ASN A 72 -1.49 4.25 23.16
CA ASN A 72 -2.38 3.96 22.03
C ASN A 72 -2.74 5.19 21.17
N LEU A 73 -2.35 6.40 21.58
CA LEU A 73 -2.58 7.65 20.85
C LEU A 73 -1.34 8.14 20.08
N GLU A 74 -0.26 7.36 20.02
CA GLU A 74 0.97 7.70 19.27
C GLU A 74 1.35 6.66 18.20
N GLU A 75 0.54 5.64 17.93
CA GLU A 75 0.80 4.73 16.80
C GLU A 75 0.38 5.38 15.49
N THR A 76 1.37 5.91 14.76
CA THR A 76 1.28 6.20 13.33
C THR A 76 1.53 4.90 12.57
N ASN A 77 0.61 4.52 11.68
CA ASN A 77 0.81 3.39 10.78
C ASN A 77 1.32 3.91 9.45
N GLU A 78 2.32 3.25 8.89
CA GLU A 78 2.92 3.60 7.60
C GLU A 78 2.84 2.37 6.70
N ILE A 79 2.50 2.59 5.43
CA ILE A 79 2.59 1.58 4.38
C ILE A 79 3.26 2.15 3.13
N VAL A 80 3.90 1.28 2.36
CA VAL A 80 4.43 1.62 1.04
C VAL A 80 3.68 0.85 -0.04
N ILE A 81 3.06 1.59 -0.97
CA ILE A 81 2.50 1.04 -2.20
C ILE A 81 3.53 1.22 -3.31
N SER A 82 3.91 0.13 -3.99
CA SER A 82 4.76 0.20 -5.17
C SER A 82 4.02 -0.22 -6.44
N ALA A 83 4.22 0.50 -7.53
CA ALA A 83 3.60 0.19 -8.82
C ALA A 83 4.62 0.25 -9.96
N VAL A 84 4.42 -0.62 -10.95
CA VAL A 84 5.21 -0.65 -12.19
C VAL A 84 4.30 -0.70 -13.41
N GLY A 85 4.81 -0.29 -14.56
CA GLY A 85 4.07 -0.28 -15.81
C GLY A 85 3.99 -1.66 -16.50
N ASP A 86 4.17 -1.66 -17.81
CA ASP A 86 3.75 -2.76 -18.68
C ASP A 86 4.67 -3.99 -18.56
N VAL A 87 4.09 -5.13 -18.19
CA VAL A 87 4.73 -6.46 -18.25
C VAL A 87 4.22 -7.21 -19.48
N MET A 88 5.02 -7.20 -20.53
CA MET A 88 4.73 -7.81 -21.83
C MET A 88 5.82 -8.81 -22.23
N VAL A 89 5.40 -9.93 -22.82
CA VAL A 89 6.31 -10.97 -23.29
C VAL A 89 6.20 -11.15 -24.80
N HIS A 90 7.13 -10.56 -25.53
CA HIS A 90 7.22 -10.71 -26.97
C HIS A 90 7.92 -12.03 -27.35
N GLY A 91 7.81 -12.44 -28.62
CA GLY A 91 8.44 -13.66 -29.14
C GLY A 91 9.93 -13.81 -28.77
N PRO A 92 10.77 -12.77 -28.95
CA PRO A 92 12.18 -12.81 -28.55
C PRO A 92 12.43 -13.07 -27.05
N GLN A 93 11.50 -12.69 -26.17
CA GLN A 93 11.55 -12.97 -24.73
C GLN A 93 11.06 -14.40 -24.45
N LEU A 94 10.02 -14.89 -25.14
CA LEU A 94 9.62 -16.30 -25.07
C LEU A 94 10.78 -17.23 -25.47
N GLU A 95 11.52 -16.89 -26.52
CA GLU A 95 12.71 -17.63 -26.95
C GLU A 95 13.82 -17.61 -25.91
N ALA A 96 14.04 -16.46 -25.27
CA ALA A 96 15.05 -16.29 -24.22
C ALA A 96 14.72 -17.13 -22.97
N GLN A 97 13.43 -17.20 -22.62
CA GLN A 97 12.95 -17.82 -21.39
C GLN A 97 12.56 -19.29 -21.52
N TYR A 98 12.90 -19.93 -22.64
CA TYR A 98 12.61 -21.34 -22.87
C TYR A 98 13.88 -22.20 -22.77
N ASP A 99 13.89 -23.10 -21.79
CA ASP A 99 14.91 -24.13 -21.64
C ASP A 99 14.54 -25.34 -22.51
N SER A 100 15.24 -25.50 -23.63
CA SER A 100 15.00 -26.60 -24.57
C SER A 100 15.41 -27.99 -24.06
N GLU A 101 16.30 -28.06 -23.06
CA GLU A 101 16.73 -29.33 -22.46
C GLU A 101 15.67 -29.85 -21.48
N LYS A 102 15.06 -28.94 -20.70
CA LYS A 102 13.97 -29.25 -19.77
C LYS A 102 12.59 -29.22 -20.40
N ASN A 103 12.45 -28.55 -21.56
CA ASN A 103 11.17 -28.24 -22.19
C ASN A 103 10.26 -27.44 -21.24
N GLU A 104 10.82 -26.42 -20.60
CA GLU A 104 10.16 -25.59 -19.59
C GLU A 104 10.47 -24.12 -19.83
N TYR A 105 9.61 -23.24 -19.30
CA TYR A 105 9.86 -21.80 -19.28
C TYR A 105 10.25 -21.36 -17.86
N ASP A 106 11.11 -20.34 -17.75
CA ASP A 106 11.45 -19.68 -16.49
C ASP A 106 11.57 -18.17 -16.74
N PHE A 107 10.97 -17.34 -15.89
CA PHE A 107 11.00 -15.88 -16.02
C PHE A 107 11.62 -15.21 -14.78
N ASN A 108 12.13 -15.98 -13.80
CA ASN A 108 12.63 -15.40 -12.55
C ASN A 108 13.85 -14.50 -12.77
N ASP A 109 14.69 -14.82 -13.77
CA ASP A 109 15.87 -14.03 -14.16
C ASP A 109 15.50 -12.58 -14.53
N ASN A 110 14.35 -12.38 -15.17
CA ASN A 110 13.91 -11.06 -15.63
C ASN A 110 13.74 -10.07 -14.48
N PHE A 111 13.40 -10.59 -13.30
CA PHE A 111 13.03 -9.80 -12.13
C PHE A 111 14.06 -9.89 -11.00
N GLU A 112 15.15 -10.63 -11.16
CA GLU A 112 16.13 -10.88 -10.10
C GLU A 112 16.64 -9.59 -9.45
N TYR A 113 17.03 -8.62 -10.27
CA TYR A 113 17.63 -7.37 -9.80
C TYR A 113 16.62 -6.37 -9.22
N ILE A 114 15.35 -6.43 -9.61
CA ILE A 114 14.31 -5.53 -9.10
C ILE A 114 13.63 -6.06 -7.84
N LYS A 115 13.78 -7.35 -7.54
CA LYS A 115 13.11 -7.98 -6.40
C LYS A 115 13.36 -7.23 -5.08
N PRO A 116 14.59 -6.80 -4.73
CA PRO A 116 14.82 -6.03 -3.50
C PRO A 116 14.08 -4.70 -3.42
N TYR A 117 13.69 -4.10 -4.56
CA TYR A 117 12.96 -2.82 -4.62
C TYR A 117 11.45 -3.05 -4.50
N ILE A 118 10.95 -4.17 -5.04
CA ILE A 118 9.54 -4.56 -4.91
C ILE A 118 9.24 -5.10 -3.51
N ASP A 119 10.16 -5.87 -2.91
CA ASP A 119 10.01 -6.45 -1.56
C ASP A 119 9.97 -5.39 -0.43
N GLN A 120 10.31 -4.13 -0.73
CA GLN A 120 10.17 -3.01 0.22
C GLN A 120 8.72 -2.53 0.36
N ALA A 121 7.83 -2.92 -0.57
CA ALA A 121 6.43 -2.53 -0.56
C ALA A 121 5.58 -3.47 0.30
N ASP A 122 4.62 -2.91 1.03
CA ASP A 122 3.54 -3.69 1.65
C ASP A 122 2.48 -4.12 0.63
N LEU A 123 2.39 -3.36 -0.47
CA LEU A 123 1.52 -3.65 -1.60
C LEU A 123 2.21 -3.34 -2.93
N ALA A 124 2.47 -4.36 -3.74
CA ALA A 124 3.09 -4.20 -5.06
C ALA A 124 2.10 -4.50 -6.22
N LEU A 125 2.02 -3.56 -7.17
CA LEU A 125 1.14 -3.55 -8.33
C LEU A 125 1.92 -3.59 -9.65
N ALA A 126 1.35 -4.19 -10.69
CA ALA A 126 1.87 -4.11 -12.07
C ALA A 126 0.75 -4.17 -13.12
N ASN A 127 0.99 -3.67 -14.33
CA ASN A 127 0.13 -3.95 -15.48
C ASN A 127 0.57 -5.26 -16.17
N LEU A 128 -0.29 -6.28 -16.16
CA LEU A 128 -0.06 -7.51 -16.92
C LEU A 128 -0.69 -7.38 -18.31
N GLU A 129 0.08 -6.87 -19.26
CA GLU A 129 -0.35 -6.61 -20.64
C GLU A 129 -0.06 -7.81 -21.55
N THR A 130 -0.48 -8.98 -21.08
CA THR A 130 -0.46 -10.24 -21.81
C THR A 130 -1.54 -11.16 -21.24
N VAL A 131 -1.84 -12.25 -21.94
CA VAL A 131 -2.84 -13.23 -21.53
C VAL A 131 -2.16 -14.52 -21.10
N LEU A 132 -2.68 -15.19 -20.07
CA LEU A 132 -2.24 -16.50 -19.61
C LEU A 132 -3.31 -17.53 -20.02
N ALA A 133 -3.38 -17.83 -21.32
CA ALA A 133 -4.44 -18.65 -21.90
C ALA A 133 -4.09 -20.14 -22.03
N GLY A 134 -2.92 -20.56 -21.54
CA GLY A 134 -2.47 -21.95 -21.54
C GLY A 134 -1.65 -22.33 -22.78
N GLY A 135 -0.76 -23.31 -22.60
CA GLY A 135 0.15 -23.76 -23.66
C GLY A 135 -0.52 -24.53 -24.80
N GLU A 136 -1.70 -25.10 -24.56
CA GLU A 136 -2.50 -25.80 -25.57
C GLU A 136 -3.03 -24.87 -26.68
N ARG A 137 -3.08 -23.56 -26.41
CA ARG A 137 -3.41 -22.52 -27.39
C ARG A 137 -2.19 -22.00 -28.15
N GLY A 138 -0.99 -22.43 -27.74
CA GLY A 138 0.30 -21.96 -28.26
C GLY A 138 0.69 -20.62 -27.64
N TYR A 139 1.93 -20.50 -27.19
CA TYR A 139 2.47 -19.24 -26.71
C TYR A 139 2.85 -18.34 -27.88
N SER A 140 2.58 -17.04 -27.73
CA SER A 140 2.79 -16.04 -28.76
C SER A 140 3.10 -14.68 -28.15
N GLY A 141 3.93 -13.89 -28.85
CA GLY A 141 4.05 -12.46 -28.58
C GLY A 141 3.14 -11.65 -29.50
N TYR A 142 3.47 -10.37 -29.67
CA TYR A 142 2.80 -9.45 -30.59
C TYR A 142 2.51 -10.07 -31.99
N PRO A 143 1.32 -9.85 -32.57
CA PRO A 143 0.26 -8.92 -32.14
C PRO A 143 -0.80 -9.51 -31.19
N MET A 144 -0.79 -10.81 -30.95
CA MET A 144 -1.80 -11.49 -30.12
C MET A 144 -1.08 -12.30 -29.05
N PHE A 145 -0.98 -11.76 -27.86
CA PHE A 145 -0.17 -12.30 -26.79
C PHE A 145 -0.79 -13.53 -26.13
N ASN A 146 0.07 -14.47 -25.75
CA ASN A 146 -0.22 -15.57 -24.85
C ASN A 146 1.08 -16.01 -24.18
N SER A 147 1.25 -15.68 -22.90
CA SER A 147 2.44 -16.00 -22.11
C SER A 147 2.27 -17.31 -21.33
N PRO A 148 3.37 -18.02 -21.02
CA PRO A 148 3.34 -19.14 -20.08
C PRO A 148 2.87 -18.73 -18.68
N ASP A 149 2.09 -19.59 -18.03
CA ASP A 149 1.57 -19.35 -16.67
C ASP A 149 2.68 -19.08 -15.64
N VAL A 150 3.89 -19.62 -15.88
CA VAL A 150 5.07 -19.40 -15.03
C VAL A 150 5.55 -17.95 -14.99
N LEU A 151 5.08 -17.07 -15.89
CA LEU A 151 5.26 -15.63 -15.75
C LEU A 151 4.59 -15.11 -14.47
N ALA A 152 3.40 -15.61 -14.13
CA ALA A 152 2.72 -15.26 -12.89
C ALA A 152 3.47 -15.80 -11.66
N ASP A 153 4.13 -16.95 -11.78
CA ASP A 153 5.01 -17.47 -10.71
C ASP A 153 6.20 -16.53 -10.49
N ALA A 154 6.86 -16.07 -11.56
CA ALA A 154 7.97 -15.13 -11.47
C ALA A 154 7.54 -13.78 -10.87
N LEU A 155 6.40 -13.22 -11.29
CA LEU A 155 5.84 -12.00 -10.70
C LEU A 155 5.56 -12.18 -9.20
N LYS A 156 4.93 -13.31 -8.82
CA LYS A 156 4.66 -13.61 -7.41
C LYS A 156 5.95 -13.74 -6.59
N ASN A 157 6.94 -14.46 -7.11
CA ASN A 157 8.24 -14.64 -6.46
C ASN A 157 9.01 -13.33 -6.29
N SER A 158 8.77 -12.37 -7.19
CA SER A 158 9.41 -11.05 -7.19
C SER A 158 8.76 -10.05 -6.23
N GLY A 159 7.67 -10.43 -5.57
CA GLY A 159 7.02 -9.63 -4.52
C GLY A 159 5.66 -9.04 -4.92
N PHE A 160 5.25 -9.12 -6.19
CA PHE A 160 3.98 -8.56 -6.65
C PHE A 160 2.76 -9.20 -5.97
N ASN A 161 1.69 -8.41 -5.82
CA ASN A 161 0.47 -8.83 -5.13
C ASN A 161 -0.77 -8.66 -6.01
N VAL A 162 -0.88 -7.54 -6.71
CA VAL A 162 -2.05 -7.17 -7.51
C VAL A 162 -1.60 -6.86 -8.93
N LEU A 163 -2.31 -7.37 -9.92
CA LEU A 163 -2.06 -7.09 -11.33
C LEU A 163 -3.29 -6.43 -11.94
N SER A 164 -3.09 -5.27 -12.56
CA SER A 164 -4.06 -4.77 -13.52
C SER A 164 -4.07 -5.72 -14.70
N THR A 165 -5.27 -6.17 -15.06
CA THR A 165 -5.51 -7.01 -16.25
C THR A 165 -6.47 -6.36 -17.22
N ALA A 166 -6.94 -5.14 -16.93
CA ALA A 166 -7.66 -4.30 -17.87
C ALA A 166 -6.65 -3.51 -18.70
N ASN A 167 -6.43 -3.95 -19.92
CA ASN A 167 -5.60 -3.30 -20.92
C ASN A 167 -6.12 -3.63 -22.33
N ASN A 168 -5.51 -3.03 -23.34
CA ASN A 168 -5.84 -3.31 -24.73
C ASN A 168 -5.60 -4.79 -25.10
N HIS A 169 -4.67 -5.50 -24.45
CA HIS A 169 -4.35 -6.90 -24.77
C HIS A 169 -5.16 -7.96 -24.00
N SER A 170 -6.09 -7.56 -23.12
CA SER A 170 -6.89 -8.47 -22.29
C SER A 170 -7.70 -9.51 -23.09
N LEU A 171 -8.04 -9.20 -24.35
CA LEU A 171 -8.86 -10.06 -25.21
C LEU A 171 -8.10 -10.76 -26.35
N ASP A 172 -6.77 -10.75 -26.33
CA ASP A 172 -5.97 -11.37 -27.40
C ASP A 172 -6.26 -12.87 -27.59
N GLN A 173 -6.71 -13.57 -26.55
CA GLN A 173 -7.12 -14.98 -26.62
C GLN A 173 -8.63 -15.16 -26.43
N GLY A 174 -9.39 -14.08 -26.63
CA GLY A 174 -10.83 -13.96 -26.43
C GLY A 174 -11.25 -14.12 -24.96
N GLU A 175 -12.56 -14.17 -24.73
CA GLU A 175 -13.16 -14.26 -23.39
C GLU A 175 -12.61 -15.44 -22.57
N ALA A 176 -12.39 -16.60 -23.20
CA ALA A 176 -11.82 -17.76 -22.51
C ALA A 176 -10.36 -17.52 -22.05
N GLY A 177 -9.58 -16.76 -22.81
CA GLY A 177 -8.25 -16.35 -22.39
C GLY A 177 -8.29 -15.39 -21.21
N LEU A 178 -9.15 -14.37 -21.28
CA LEU A 178 -9.36 -13.40 -20.21
C LEU A 178 -9.73 -14.08 -18.88
N ARG A 179 -10.78 -14.91 -18.89
CA ARG A 179 -11.23 -15.63 -17.68
C ARG A 179 -10.12 -16.53 -17.12
N ARG A 180 -9.37 -17.21 -18.00
CA ARG A 180 -8.25 -18.07 -17.57
C ARG A 180 -7.09 -17.27 -16.99
N THR A 181 -6.79 -16.07 -17.52
CA THR A 181 -5.76 -15.20 -16.94
C THR A 181 -6.10 -14.91 -15.48
N VAL A 182 -7.33 -14.46 -15.19
CA VAL A 182 -7.74 -14.17 -13.80
C VAL A 182 -7.64 -15.43 -12.93
N GLU A 183 -8.06 -16.60 -13.43
CA GLU A 183 -7.95 -17.88 -12.71
C GLU A 183 -6.49 -18.24 -12.38
N VAL A 184 -5.59 -18.14 -13.35
CA VAL A 184 -4.15 -18.45 -13.19
C VAL A 184 -3.49 -17.57 -12.13
N LEU A 185 -3.85 -16.28 -12.11
CA LEU A 185 -3.33 -15.32 -11.14
C LEU A 185 -3.82 -15.65 -9.73
N GLU A 186 -5.12 -15.89 -9.56
CA GLU A 186 -5.69 -16.22 -8.25
C GLU A 186 -5.16 -17.54 -7.68
N ASP A 187 -4.99 -18.55 -8.52
CA ASP A 187 -4.41 -19.85 -8.12
C ASP A 187 -2.98 -19.72 -7.58
N ARG A 188 -2.26 -18.63 -7.94
CA ARG A 188 -0.91 -18.29 -7.49
C ARG A 188 -0.89 -17.28 -6.34
N GLY A 189 -2.06 -16.90 -5.82
CA GLY A 189 -2.17 -15.92 -4.75
C GLY A 189 -1.80 -14.49 -5.19
N LEU A 190 -1.99 -14.18 -6.48
CA LEU A 190 -2.06 -12.83 -7.02
C LEU A 190 -3.54 -12.42 -7.12
N LYS A 191 -3.80 -11.12 -7.15
CA LYS A 191 -5.13 -10.56 -7.41
C LYS A 191 -5.16 -9.91 -8.77
N ALA A 192 -6.22 -10.12 -9.53
CA ALA A 192 -6.48 -9.38 -10.75
C ALA A 192 -7.48 -8.26 -10.46
N ILE A 193 -7.24 -7.08 -11.02
CA ILE A 193 -8.21 -5.97 -11.03
C ILE A 193 -8.49 -5.54 -12.47
N GLY A 194 -9.66 -4.94 -12.68
CA GLY A 194 -10.17 -4.45 -13.96
C GLY A 194 -10.74 -5.53 -14.89
N THR A 195 -10.49 -6.82 -14.64
CA THR A 195 -11.19 -7.92 -15.35
C THR A 195 -11.68 -9.00 -14.40
N LYS A 196 -12.66 -9.79 -14.86
CA LYS A 196 -13.40 -10.75 -14.02
C LYS A 196 -13.52 -12.15 -14.63
N LYS A 197 -13.60 -13.18 -13.78
CA LYS A 197 -13.91 -14.55 -14.22
C LYS A 197 -15.39 -14.78 -14.43
N GLN A 198 -16.27 -14.04 -13.78
CA GLN A 198 -17.74 -14.06 -13.89
C GLN A 198 -18.27 -12.62 -13.70
N ALA A 199 -19.46 -12.32 -14.23
CA ALA A 199 -19.99 -10.95 -14.18
C ALA A 199 -20.25 -10.48 -12.74
N GLU A 200 -20.60 -11.43 -11.86
CA GLU A 200 -20.89 -11.23 -10.45
C GLU A 200 -19.64 -11.07 -9.56
N ASP A 201 -18.45 -11.35 -10.09
CA ASP A 201 -17.21 -11.15 -9.35
C ASP A 201 -16.89 -9.64 -9.24
N ASP A 202 -16.16 -9.26 -8.20
CA ASP A 202 -15.61 -7.90 -8.09
C ASP A 202 -14.42 -7.75 -9.03
N SER A 203 -14.33 -6.63 -9.76
CA SER A 203 -13.15 -6.23 -10.56
C SER A 203 -12.26 -5.22 -9.84
N TYR A 204 -12.61 -4.87 -8.60
CA TYR A 204 -11.85 -4.03 -7.70
C TYR A 204 -11.38 -4.85 -6.50
N LEU A 205 -10.49 -4.28 -5.70
CA LEU A 205 -10.00 -4.90 -4.46
C LEU A 205 -10.09 -3.89 -3.32
N ILE A 206 -10.52 -4.34 -2.15
CA ILE A 206 -10.31 -3.61 -0.89
C ILE A 206 -9.42 -4.47 -0.02
N LYS A 207 -8.29 -3.90 0.40
CA LYS A 207 -7.30 -4.60 1.22
C LYS A 207 -6.89 -3.73 2.38
N GLU A 208 -6.98 -4.28 3.59
CA GLU A 208 -6.47 -3.64 4.80
C GLU A 208 -5.03 -4.08 5.04
N ILE A 209 -4.13 -3.13 5.26
CA ILE A 209 -2.70 -3.32 5.54
C ILE A 209 -2.34 -2.36 6.67
N GLU A 210 -1.78 -2.86 7.77
CA GLU A 210 -1.44 -2.05 8.96
C GLU A 210 -2.56 -1.07 9.37
N GLY A 211 -3.83 -1.50 9.32
CA GLY A 211 -4.99 -0.69 9.71
C GLY A 211 -5.41 0.41 8.72
N ILE A 212 -4.80 0.45 7.52
CA ILE A 212 -5.16 1.31 6.40
C ILE A 212 -5.90 0.49 5.34
N LYS A 213 -7.13 0.87 5.01
CA LYS A 213 -7.94 0.21 3.96
C LYS A 213 -7.70 0.85 2.61
N ILE A 214 -7.13 0.08 1.69
CA ILE A 214 -6.79 0.51 0.35
C ILE A 214 -7.83 -0.05 -0.63
N GLY A 215 -8.56 0.83 -1.32
CA GLY A 215 -9.42 0.52 -2.45
C GLY A 215 -8.65 0.62 -3.77
N LEU A 216 -8.68 -0.44 -4.58
CA LEU A 216 -7.97 -0.50 -5.86
C LEU A 216 -8.95 -0.79 -6.99
N SER A 217 -8.88 -0.03 -8.07
CA SER A 217 -9.61 -0.31 -9.30
C SER A 217 -8.71 -0.19 -10.52
N ALA A 218 -9.09 -0.79 -11.65
CA ALA A 218 -8.38 -0.61 -12.91
C ALA A 218 -9.33 -0.51 -14.09
N PHE A 219 -8.97 0.29 -15.09
CA PHE A 219 -9.75 0.48 -16.32
C PHE A 219 -8.84 0.58 -17.54
N THR A 220 -9.36 0.16 -18.69
CA THR A 220 -8.71 0.34 -20.00
C THR A 220 -9.56 1.14 -20.97
N TYR A 221 -8.93 1.83 -21.91
CA TYR A 221 -9.64 2.46 -23.01
C TYR A 221 -10.19 1.44 -24.02
N GLU A 222 -11.27 1.80 -24.70
CA GLU A 222 -11.86 1.09 -25.83
C GLU A 222 -11.35 1.59 -27.18
N THR A 223 -11.37 0.69 -28.17
CA THR A 223 -11.14 1.04 -29.58
C THR A 223 -12.46 1.28 -30.32
N PRO A 224 -12.43 1.89 -31.52
CA PRO A 224 -13.64 2.20 -32.28
C PRO A 224 -14.57 1.00 -32.48
N ARG A 225 -15.87 1.21 -32.20
CA ARG A 225 -16.90 0.16 -32.29
C ARG A 225 -16.94 -0.50 -33.67
N ILE A 226 -17.14 -1.82 -33.69
CA ILE A 226 -17.34 -2.62 -34.91
C ILE A 226 -18.75 -3.18 -34.90
N ASP A 227 -19.54 -2.90 -35.93
CA ASP A 227 -20.95 -3.34 -36.04
C ASP A 227 -21.82 -3.00 -34.80
N GLY A 228 -21.49 -1.87 -34.15
CA GLY A 228 -22.17 -1.38 -32.94
C GLY A 228 -21.66 -2.00 -31.63
N GLN A 229 -20.80 -3.00 -31.69
CA GLN A 229 -20.22 -3.66 -30.51
C GLN A 229 -19.05 -2.84 -29.95
N ARG A 230 -18.94 -2.81 -28.62
CA ARG A 230 -17.73 -2.34 -27.91
C ARG A 230 -16.54 -3.17 -28.34
N THR A 231 -15.36 -2.57 -28.42
CA THR A 231 -14.15 -3.27 -28.84
C THR A 231 -12.97 -2.91 -27.94
N ILE A 232 -12.12 -3.91 -27.69
CA ILE A 232 -10.82 -3.72 -27.05
C ILE A 232 -9.76 -4.17 -28.06
N ASN A 233 -8.83 -3.27 -28.40
CA ASN A 233 -7.77 -3.53 -29.39
C ASN A 233 -8.29 -4.06 -30.75
N GLY A 234 -9.42 -3.53 -31.20
CA GLY A 234 -10.09 -3.93 -32.45
C GLY A 234 -10.83 -5.26 -32.39
N ILE A 235 -10.90 -5.91 -31.21
CA ILE A 235 -11.62 -7.17 -31.01
C ILE A 235 -13.04 -6.86 -30.50
N PRO A 236 -14.10 -7.21 -31.25
CA PRO A 236 -15.47 -6.96 -30.81
C PRO A 236 -15.87 -7.86 -29.64
N MET A 237 -16.54 -7.26 -28.67
CA MET A 237 -17.06 -7.92 -27.49
C MET A 237 -18.56 -8.20 -27.63
N SER A 238 -19.00 -9.36 -27.12
CA SER A 238 -20.42 -9.52 -26.81
C SER A 238 -20.77 -8.71 -25.56
N ASP A 239 -22.05 -8.38 -25.36
CA ASP A 239 -22.50 -7.67 -24.13
C ASP A 239 -22.03 -8.40 -22.87
N LYS A 240 -22.07 -9.75 -22.87
CA LYS A 240 -21.59 -10.58 -21.77
C LYS A 240 -20.09 -10.53 -21.55
N THR A 241 -19.31 -10.34 -22.60
CA THR A 241 -17.86 -10.20 -22.51
C THR A 241 -17.49 -8.81 -21.99
N ALA A 242 -18.26 -7.79 -22.39
CA ALA A 242 -18.08 -6.42 -21.93
C ALA A 242 -18.36 -6.23 -20.43
N GLU A 243 -19.20 -7.07 -19.82
CA GLU A 243 -19.42 -7.11 -18.35
C GLU A 243 -18.18 -7.62 -17.56
N LEU A 244 -17.17 -8.17 -18.23
CA LEU A 244 -15.98 -8.75 -17.60
C LEU A 244 -14.76 -7.83 -17.65
N ILE A 245 -14.87 -6.65 -18.26
CA ILE A 245 -13.78 -5.71 -18.47
C ILE A 245 -14.27 -4.33 -18.08
N ASP A 246 -13.62 -3.76 -17.09
CA ASP A 246 -13.81 -2.36 -16.75
C ASP A 246 -13.10 -1.52 -17.82
N SER A 247 -13.89 -0.86 -18.68
CA SER A 247 -13.36 -0.05 -19.77
C SER A 247 -14.18 1.20 -20.04
N PHE A 248 -13.54 2.20 -20.62
CA PHE A 248 -14.14 3.48 -21.01
C PHE A 248 -13.81 3.83 -22.47
N ASN A 249 -14.60 4.69 -23.08
CA ASN A 249 -14.49 5.06 -24.48
C ASN A 249 -14.33 6.58 -24.63
N TYR A 250 -13.27 7.02 -25.30
CA TYR A 250 -13.03 8.46 -25.53
C TYR A 250 -14.15 9.16 -26.31
N ASP A 251 -14.85 8.46 -27.20
CA ASP A 251 -15.97 9.02 -27.98
C ASP A 251 -17.26 9.16 -27.14
N GLU A 252 -17.39 8.37 -26.07
CA GLU A 252 -18.56 8.32 -25.18
C GLU A 252 -18.21 8.75 -23.74
N LEU A 253 -17.10 9.47 -23.57
CA LEU A 253 -16.44 9.70 -22.28
C LEU A 253 -17.35 10.29 -21.20
N ASN A 254 -18.32 11.14 -21.54
CA ASN A 254 -19.21 11.69 -20.51
C ASN A 254 -20.07 10.61 -19.81
N GLN A 255 -20.44 9.55 -20.53
CA GLN A 255 -21.17 8.43 -19.95
C GLN A 255 -20.22 7.54 -19.16
N ASP A 256 -19.08 7.17 -19.76
CA ASP A 256 -18.15 6.24 -19.11
C ASP A 256 -17.38 6.89 -17.94
N MET A 257 -17.35 8.24 -17.87
CA MET A 257 -16.90 8.96 -16.68
C MET A 257 -17.81 8.68 -15.48
N GLU A 258 -19.12 8.51 -15.68
CA GLU A 258 -20.06 8.16 -14.60
C GLU A 258 -19.69 6.80 -14.01
N ASP A 259 -19.40 5.79 -14.85
CA ASP A 259 -18.96 4.46 -14.38
C ASP A 259 -17.63 4.53 -13.59
N LEU A 260 -16.70 5.40 -14.02
CA LEU A 260 -15.42 5.64 -13.36
C LEU A 260 -15.60 6.30 -11.98
N THR A 261 -16.41 7.36 -11.89
CA THR A 261 -16.64 8.09 -10.64
C THR A 261 -17.52 7.29 -9.68
N GLU A 262 -18.54 6.58 -10.17
CA GLU A 262 -19.35 5.65 -9.35
C GLU A 262 -18.49 4.55 -8.73
N ARG A 263 -17.43 4.09 -9.42
CA ARG A 263 -16.47 3.14 -8.84
C ARG A 263 -15.70 3.76 -7.67
N ALA A 264 -15.25 5.01 -7.79
CA ALA A 264 -14.56 5.71 -6.72
C ALA A 264 -15.48 5.89 -5.50
N GLU A 265 -16.69 6.39 -5.73
CA GLU A 265 -17.74 6.53 -4.70
C GLU A 265 -18.04 5.18 -4.02
N HIS A 266 -18.16 4.09 -4.79
CA HIS A 266 -18.38 2.75 -4.24
C HIS A 266 -17.24 2.30 -3.33
N LEU A 267 -15.98 2.52 -3.71
CA LEU A 267 -14.82 2.19 -2.87
C LEU A 267 -14.82 3.01 -1.57
N GLN A 268 -15.17 4.29 -1.66
CA GLN A 268 -15.34 5.16 -0.50
C GLN A 268 -16.46 4.66 0.42
N ASP A 269 -17.61 4.28 -0.14
CA ASP A 269 -18.76 3.72 0.60
C ASP A 269 -18.45 2.39 1.30
N GLN A 270 -17.51 1.61 0.76
CA GLN A 270 -16.98 0.41 1.42
C GLN A 270 -15.95 0.75 2.53
N GLY A 271 -15.65 2.03 2.74
CA GLY A 271 -14.77 2.53 3.78
C GLY A 271 -13.28 2.38 3.43
N ALA A 272 -12.93 2.55 2.16
CA ALA A 272 -11.53 2.75 1.78
C ALA A 272 -11.01 4.05 2.44
N ASP A 273 -9.86 3.95 3.07
CA ASP A 273 -9.09 5.09 3.60
C ASP A 273 -8.28 5.76 2.47
N VAL A 274 -7.83 4.96 1.49
CA VAL A 274 -7.09 5.40 0.29
C VAL A 274 -7.66 4.70 -0.93
N ILE A 275 -7.85 5.42 -2.02
CA ILE A 275 -8.34 4.90 -3.30
C ILE A 275 -7.28 5.11 -4.37
N ALA A 276 -6.83 4.02 -5.00
CA ALA A 276 -5.90 4.06 -6.11
C ALA A 276 -6.49 3.42 -7.38
N PHE A 277 -6.38 4.13 -8.50
CA PHE A 277 -6.81 3.66 -9.82
C PHE A 277 -5.61 3.31 -10.69
N PHE A 278 -5.65 2.16 -11.35
CA PHE A 278 -4.68 1.75 -12.35
C PHE A 278 -5.28 1.94 -13.75
N MET A 279 -4.78 2.93 -14.49
CA MET A 279 -5.36 3.34 -15.77
C MET A 279 -4.47 2.91 -16.94
N HIS A 280 -5.06 2.19 -17.89
CA HIS A 280 -4.42 1.82 -19.15
C HIS A 280 -4.97 2.71 -20.27
N TRP A 281 -4.22 3.76 -20.66
CA TRP A 281 -4.77 4.90 -21.37
C TRP A 281 -3.73 5.74 -22.14
N GLY A 282 -4.18 6.74 -22.90
CA GLY A 282 -3.29 7.70 -23.54
C GLY A 282 -2.87 7.27 -24.94
N THR A 283 -1.79 7.86 -25.43
CA THR A 283 -1.31 7.65 -26.80
C THR A 283 0.03 6.92 -26.77
N GLU A 284 0.15 5.79 -27.47
CA GLU A 284 1.41 5.05 -27.59
C GLU A 284 2.60 5.96 -27.99
N TYR A 285 3.70 5.81 -27.25
CA TYR A 285 5.00 6.45 -27.43
C TYR A 285 5.04 7.97 -27.23
N GLU A 286 3.93 8.61 -26.86
CA GLU A 286 3.91 10.02 -26.52
C GLU A 286 4.36 10.22 -25.07
N ARG A 287 5.38 11.06 -24.88
CA ARG A 287 5.98 11.30 -23.56
C ARG A 287 5.27 12.38 -22.73
N GLN A 288 4.16 12.91 -23.20
CA GLN A 288 3.34 13.87 -22.47
C GLN A 288 1.90 13.36 -22.46
N PRO A 289 1.17 13.54 -21.36
CA PRO A 289 -0.22 13.15 -21.31
C PRO A 289 -1.03 13.92 -22.37
N ASN A 290 -2.10 13.31 -22.85
CA ASN A 290 -3.05 13.97 -23.72
C ASN A 290 -4.21 14.59 -22.90
N GLU A 291 -5.01 15.44 -23.54
CA GLU A 291 -6.14 16.15 -22.89
C GLU A 291 -7.17 15.21 -22.25
N TYR A 292 -7.31 13.98 -22.73
CA TYR A 292 -8.22 13.01 -22.13
C TYR A 292 -7.65 12.41 -20.86
N GLN A 293 -6.35 12.11 -20.82
CA GLN A 293 -5.68 11.65 -19.60
C GLN A 293 -5.82 12.70 -18.49
N GLU A 294 -5.50 13.96 -18.79
CA GLU A 294 -5.62 15.09 -17.85
C GLU A 294 -7.07 15.23 -17.34
N LYS A 295 -8.05 15.19 -18.26
CA LYS A 295 -9.47 15.31 -17.90
C LYS A 295 -9.95 14.15 -17.02
N ILE A 296 -9.61 12.90 -17.37
CA ILE A 296 -10.03 11.73 -16.56
C ILE A 296 -9.35 11.77 -15.20
N ALA A 297 -8.08 12.16 -15.13
CA ALA A 297 -7.38 12.31 -13.86
C ALA A 297 -8.05 13.36 -12.96
N GLU A 298 -8.37 14.54 -13.48
CA GLU A 298 -9.06 15.59 -12.71
C GLU A 298 -10.40 15.11 -12.15
N GLU A 299 -11.24 14.46 -12.96
CA GLU A 299 -12.58 14.00 -12.52
C GLU A 299 -12.50 12.84 -11.51
N LEU A 300 -11.54 11.93 -11.66
CA LEU A 300 -11.30 10.85 -10.68
C LEU A 300 -10.83 11.41 -9.34
N VAL A 301 -9.86 12.33 -9.34
CA VAL A 301 -9.40 12.97 -8.11
C VAL A 301 -10.53 13.79 -7.46
N ASP A 302 -11.35 14.49 -8.26
CA ASP A 302 -12.51 15.25 -7.75
C ASP A 302 -13.56 14.34 -7.10
N SER A 303 -13.56 13.05 -7.46
CA SER A 303 -14.42 12.00 -6.92
C SER A 303 -13.78 11.21 -5.77
N GLY A 304 -12.64 11.66 -5.24
CA GLY A 304 -11.97 11.07 -4.09
C GLY A 304 -10.97 9.97 -4.40
N VAL A 305 -10.44 9.89 -5.63
CA VAL A 305 -9.28 9.03 -5.94
C VAL A 305 -7.98 9.74 -5.52
N ASP A 306 -7.22 9.14 -4.62
CA ASP A 306 -5.98 9.73 -4.11
C ASP A 306 -4.77 9.50 -5.05
N ILE A 307 -4.72 8.35 -5.72
CA ILE A 307 -3.57 7.94 -6.54
C ILE A 307 -4.00 7.36 -7.88
N ILE A 308 -3.38 7.78 -8.97
CA ILE A 308 -3.57 7.22 -10.30
C ILE A 308 -2.25 6.69 -10.85
N PHE A 309 -2.20 5.38 -11.09
CA PHE A 309 -1.08 4.69 -11.72
C PHE A 309 -1.38 4.42 -13.20
N GLY A 310 -0.70 5.14 -14.10
CA GLY A 310 -0.89 5.04 -15.54
C GLY A 310 0.05 4.05 -16.24
N SER A 311 -0.44 3.49 -17.34
CA SER A 311 0.26 2.57 -18.24
C SER A 311 -0.32 2.69 -19.66
N HIS A 312 0.20 1.93 -20.64
CA HIS A 312 -0.13 1.93 -22.09
C HIS A 312 0.80 2.74 -23.02
N PRO A 313 1.21 3.98 -22.74
CA PRO A 313 2.07 4.73 -23.67
C PRO A 313 3.40 4.05 -23.97
N HIS A 314 3.79 3.02 -23.20
CA HIS A 314 5.05 2.28 -23.32
C HIS A 314 6.30 3.15 -23.15
N VAL A 315 6.13 4.35 -22.63
CA VAL A 315 7.17 5.32 -22.29
C VAL A 315 6.78 5.99 -20.99
N VAL A 316 7.77 6.38 -20.19
CA VAL A 316 7.53 7.14 -18.96
C VAL A 316 6.91 8.49 -19.32
N GLN A 317 5.84 8.86 -18.63
CA GLN A 317 5.20 10.19 -18.65
C GLN A 317 5.37 10.88 -17.28
N PRO A 318 5.10 12.19 -17.16
CA PRO A 318 5.23 12.92 -15.90
C PRO A 318 4.41 12.32 -14.75
N VAL A 319 4.83 12.65 -13.53
CA VAL A 319 4.05 12.50 -12.31
C VAL A 319 3.63 13.90 -11.87
N GLU A 320 2.39 14.07 -11.41
CA GLU A 320 1.83 15.35 -10.99
C GLU A 320 1.05 15.19 -9.69
N GLU A 321 1.14 16.16 -8.80
CA GLU A 321 0.13 16.37 -7.75
C GLU A 321 -0.85 17.42 -8.26
N ILE A 322 -2.10 17.02 -8.43
CA ILE A 322 -3.14 17.89 -8.96
C ILE A 322 -4.08 18.32 -7.85
N LYS A 323 -4.59 19.55 -7.95
CA LYS A 323 -5.66 20.07 -7.11
C LYS A 323 -6.86 20.39 -7.98
N THR A 324 -7.99 19.77 -7.70
CA THR A 324 -9.20 19.88 -8.52
C THR A 324 -10.01 21.13 -8.19
N PRO A 325 -11.01 21.50 -9.01
CA PRO A 325 -11.87 22.64 -8.75
C PRO A 325 -12.67 22.57 -7.43
N SER A 326 -13.03 21.37 -6.96
CA SER A 326 -13.70 21.20 -5.66
C SER A 326 -12.72 21.34 -4.47
N GLY A 327 -11.43 21.21 -4.73
CA GLY A 327 -10.34 21.39 -3.77
C GLY A 327 -9.69 20.10 -3.30
N GLU A 328 -10.12 18.95 -3.84
CA GLU A 328 -9.47 17.64 -3.64
C GLU A 328 -8.07 17.63 -4.26
N GLU A 329 -7.18 16.84 -3.68
CA GLU A 329 -5.78 16.71 -4.10
C GLU A 329 -5.47 15.24 -4.37
N GLY A 330 -4.64 14.97 -5.37
CA GLY A 330 -4.29 13.60 -5.74
C GLY A 330 -3.05 13.51 -6.60
N ILE A 331 -2.40 12.35 -6.59
CA ILE A 331 -1.15 12.08 -7.30
C ILE A 331 -1.44 11.28 -8.56
N VAL A 332 -0.95 11.76 -9.69
CA VAL A 332 -1.18 11.19 -11.01
C VAL A 332 0.14 10.83 -11.66
N ILE A 333 0.40 9.55 -11.84
CA ILE A 333 1.50 9.03 -12.65
C ILE A 333 0.90 8.69 -14.01
N TYR A 334 1.09 9.52 -15.03
CA TYR A 334 0.36 9.32 -16.30
C TYR A 334 0.78 8.06 -17.08
N SER A 335 2.04 7.64 -16.94
CA SER A 335 2.56 6.38 -17.48
C SER A 335 3.87 5.99 -16.82
N MET A 336 3.96 4.77 -16.32
CA MET A 336 5.19 4.19 -15.75
C MET A 336 6.12 3.55 -16.80
N GLY A 337 5.72 3.52 -18.08
CA GLY A 337 6.49 2.93 -19.17
C GLY A 337 6.53 1.40 -19.15
N ASN A 338 7.43 0.82 -19.94
CA ASN A 338 7.57 -0.63 -20.02
C ASN A 338 8.41 -1.14 -18.83
N PHE A 339 7.85 -2.04 -18.03
CA PHE A 339 8.61 -2.73 -16.98
C PHE A 339 9.33 -3.96 -17.52
N LEU A 340 8.65 -4.77 -18.34
CA LEU A 340 9.25 -5.88 -19.09
C LEU A 340 8.73 -5.85 -20.52
N SER A 341 9.62 -5.63 -21.50
CA SER A 341 9.23 -5.58 -22.90
C SER A 341 10.40 -5.85 -23.85
N ASN A 342 10.06 -6.17 -25.09
CA ASN A 342 10.98 -6.15 -26.21
C ASN A 342 10.47 -5.19 -27.29
N GLN A 343 9.88 -4.07 -26.88
CA GLN A 343 9.84 -2.88 -27.70
C GLN A 343 11.23 -2.21 -27.61
N ARG A 344 11.90 -2.04 -28.75
CA ARG A 344 13.31 -1.66 -28.77
C ARG A 344 13.61 -0.56 -29.76
N ARG A 345 14.60 0.26 -29.42
CA ARG A 345 15.05 1.38 -30.23
C ARG A 345 15.50 0.97 -31.63
N GLU A 346 16.10 -0.21 -31.79
CA GLU A 346 16.74 -0.64 -33.05
C GLU A 346 15.74 -0.90 -34.18
N TYR A 347 14.47 -1.18 -33.87
CA TYR A 347 13.46 -1.47 -34.88
C TYR A 347 12.15 -0.69 -34.72
N LEU A 348 11.90 -0.04 -33.58
CA LEU A 348 10.74 0.84 -33.42
C LEU A 348 11.05 2.30 -33.76
N ASP A 349 12.31 2.71 -33.78
CA ASP A 349 12.70 4.13 -33.84
C ASP A 349 12.06 4.95 -32.69
N ARG A 350 11.80 4.29 -31.56
CA ARG A 350 11.25 4.84 -30.32
C ARG A 350 12.25 4.58 -29.18
N PRO A 351 13.19 5.50 -28.91
CA PRO A 351 14.32 5.23 -28.02
C PRO A 351 13.95 5.11 -26.54
N TYR A 352 12.74 5.54 -26.16
CA TYR A 352 12.27 5.59 -24.77
C TYR A 352 11.46 4.36 -24.35
N THR A 353 11.23 3.40 -25.27
CA THR A 353 10.38 2.22 -25.01
C THR A 353 11.04 1.14 -24.15
N GLU A 354 12.30 1.36 -23.81
CA GLU A 354 13.08 0.47 -22.93
C GLU A 354 13.14 1.02 -21.50
N ASP A 355 12.66 2.25 -21.31
CA ASP A 355 12.67 2.99 -20.06
C ASP A 355 11.39 2.68 -19.28
N GLY A 356 11.52 2.51 -17.97
CA GLY A 356 10.40 2.33 -17.04
C GLY A 356 10.74 2.88 -15.66
N VAL A 357 9.77 2.85 -14.76
CA VAL A 357 9.97 3.22 -13.34
C VAL A 357 9.23 2.27 -12.41
N ILE A 358 9.79 2.09 -11.22
CA ILE A 358 9.06 1.65 -10.04
C ILE A 358 8.67 2.90 -9.27
N MET A 359 7.38 3.14 -9.10
CA MET A 359 6.86 4.20 -8.24
C MET A 359 6.66 3.65 -6.83
N HIS A 360 7.03 4.41 -5.82
CA HIS A 360 6.85 4.11 -4.40
C HIS A 360 6.05 5.25 -3.78
N VAL A 361 4.90 4.95 -3.19
CA VAL A 361 4.04 5.93 -2.53
C VAL A 361 3.91 5.51 -1.07
N THR A 362 4.42 6.35 -0.17
CA THR A 362 4.35 6.14 1.28
C THR A 362 3.11 6.84 1.80
N ILE A 363 2.29 6.09 2.52
CA ILE A 363 1.05 6.57 3.11
C ILE A 363 1.14 6.39 4.62
N GLU A 364 0.86 7.45 5.34
CA GLU A 364 0.75 7.43 6.79
C GLU A 364 -0.71 7.61 7.21
N LYS A 365 -1.09 6.87 8.25
CA LYS A 365 -2.30 7.08 9.02
C LYS A 365 -1.91 7.53 10.42
N ASP A 366 -2.26 8.76 10.74
CA ASP A 366 -1.91 9.33 12.03
C ASP A 366 -2.81 8.78 13.17
N ALA A 367 -2.49 9.17 14.40
CA ALA A 367 -3.25 8.74 15.57
C ALA A 367 -4.68 9.31 15.64
N HIS A 368 -5.02 10.27 14.78
CA HIS A 368 -6.37 10.82 14.60
C HIS A 368 -7.14 10.13 13.48
N ALA A 369 -6.52 9.12 12.85
CA ALA A 369 -7.00 8.40 11.67
C ALA A 369 -7.08 9.26 10.40
N ASP A 370 -6.35 10.38 10.37
CA ASP A 370 -6.15 11.16 9.17
C ASP A 370 -5.11 10.46 8.29
N ILE A 371 -5.35 10.46 6.98
CA ILE A 371 -4.52 9.82 5.97
C ILE A 371 -3.72 10.91 5.24
N GLU A 372 -2.42 10.68 5.06
CA GLU A 372 -1.55 11.57 4.30
C GLU A 372 -0.60 10.74 3.41
N ILE A 373 -0.42 11.19 2.17
CA ILE A 373 0.66 10.69 1.32
C ILE A 373 1.90 11.50 1.65
N THR A 374 2.85 10.92 2.39
CA THR A 374 4.01 11.64 2.94
C THR A 374 5.21 11.63 1.99
N GLU A 375 5.24 10.68 1.04
CA GLU A 375 6.33 10.55 0.07
C GLU A 375 5.84 9.91 -1.24
N THR A 376 6.40 10.37 -2.37
CA THR A 376 6.25 9.70 -3.67
C THR A 376 7.61 9.59 -4.33
N ALA A 377 8.30 8.47 -4.11
CA ALA A 377 9.63 8.23 -4.67
C ALA A 377 9.57 7.39 -5.95
N TYR A 378 10.66 7.39 -6.73
CA TYR A 378 10.76 6.51 -7.89
C TYR A 378 12.15 5.91 -8.07
N THR A 379 12.18 4.70 -8.64
CA THR A 379 13.38 4.00 -9.08
C THR A 379 13.35 3.85 -10.60
N PRO A 380 14.20 4.57 -11.36
CA PRO A 380 14.35 4.38 -12.80
C PRO A 380 14.83 2.97 -13.12
N THR A 381 14.15 2.32 -14.06
CA THR A 381 14.50 1.00 -14.55
C THR A 381 14.71 0.99 -16.05
N TRP A 382 15.53 0.07 -16.52
CA TRP A 382 15.73 -0.18 -17.95
C TRP A 382 15.68 -1.68 -18.22
N VAL A 383 15.01 -2.08 -19.30
CA VAL A 383 15.02 -3.49 -19.71
C VAL A 383 16.33 -3.77 -20.44
N HIS A 384 17.34 -4.27 -19.75
CA HIS A 384 18.63 -4.62 -20.33
C HIS A 384 18.53 -5.91 -21.15
N LYS A 385 18.78 -5.80 -22.45
CA LYS A 385 18.87 -6.93 -23.38
C LYS A 385 20.30 -7.13 -23.81
N TYR A 386 20.85 -8.32 -23.56
CA TYR A 386 22.21 -8.66 -23.95
C TYR A 386 22.31 -10.12 -24.40
N ARG A 387 23.54 -10.53 -24.75
CA ARG A 387 23.86 -11.93 -25.05
C ARG A 387 25.01 -12.41 -24.19
N GLU A 388 24.86 -13.58 -23.62
CA GLU A 388 25.93 -14.33 -22.94
C GLU A 388 25.96 -15.74 -23.51
N ASN A 389 27.16 -16.23 -23.89
CA ASN A 389 27.32 -17.58 -24.49
C ASN A 389 26.37 -17.90 -25.67
N GLU A 390 26.05 -16.90 -26.49
CA GLU A 390 25.07 -16.96 -27.61
C GLU A 390 23.58 -16.98 -27.19
N GLU A 391 23.29 -17.16 -25.90
CA GLU A 391 21.95 -17.04 -25.32
C GLU A 391 21.56 -15.57 -25.19
N ARG A 392 20.26 -15.28 -25.28
CA ARG A 392 19.71 -13.93 -25.22
C ARG A 392 19.07 -13.76 -23.85
N ASN A 393 19.45 -12.71 -23.13
CA ASN A 393 18.93 -12.42 -21.79
C ASN A 393 18.13 -11.11 -21.79
N TYR A 394 17.17 -11.03 -20.89
CA TYR A 394 16.37 -9.85 -20.60
C TYR A 394 16.29 -9.66 -19.09
N GLU A 395 16.84 -8.58 -18.59
CA GLU A 395 16.86 -8.29 -17.16
C GLU A 395 16.36 -6.86 -16.95
N ILE A 396 15.49 -6.67 -15.97
CA ILE A 396 15.08 -5.34 -15.57
C ILE A 396 16.13 -4.84 -14.59
N VAL A 397 16.84 -3.78 -14.94
CA VAL A 397 17.91 -3.25 -14.08
C VAL A 397 17.49 -1.93 -13.42
N PRO A 398 17.68 -1.78 -12.09
CA PRO A 398 17.55 -0.50 -11.40
C PRO A 398 18.74 0.38 -11.80
N LEU A 399 18.48 1.48 -12.50
CA LEU A 399 19.52 2.25 -13.17
C LEU A 399 20.56 2.88 -12.23
N PRO A 400 20.20 3.48 -11.07
CA PRO A 400 21.20 4.03 -10.15
C PRO A 400 22.24 2.99 -9.72
N ASP A 401 21.79 1.84 -9.23
CA ASP A 401 22.69 0.80 -8.72
C ASP A 401 23.40 0.06 -9.87
N ALA A 402 22.73 -0.12 -11.01
CA ALA A 402 23.34 -0.73 -12.19
C ALA A 402 24.53 0.08 -12.72
N LEU A 403 24.45 1.41 -12.68
CA LEU A 403 25.54 2.30 -13.12
C LEU A 403 26.67 2.38 -12.08
N GLU A 404 26.39 2.23 -10.78
CA GLU A 404 27.44 2.14 -9.75
C GLU A 404 28.14 0.77 -9.76
N HIS A 405 27.43 -0.28 -10.15
CA HIS A 405 27.86 -1.67 -10.04
C HIS A 405 27.74 -2.45 -11.36
N GLU A 406 28.16 -1.85 -12.48
CA GLU A 406 28.02 -2.34 -13.86
C GLU A 406 28.15 -3.86 -14.04
N LYS A 407 29.18 -4.48 -13.45
CA LYS A 407 29.46 -5.91 -13.60
C LYS A 407 28.45 -6.82 -12.90
N ILE A 408 27.85 -6.35 -11.81
CA ILE A 408 26.83 -7.10 -11.06
C ILE A 408 25.54 -7.17 -11.89
N TYR A 409 25.24 -6.11 -12.64
CA TYR A 409 24.02 -5.95 -13.45
C TYR A 409 24.25 -6.21 -14.95
N ASN A 410 25.28 -7.00 -15.27
CA ASN A 410 25.63 -7.43 -16.63
C ASN A 410 25.94 -6.34 -17.66
N LEU A 411 26.23 -5.10 -17.24
CA LEU A 411 26.64 -4.00 -18.12
C LEU A 411 28.12 -4.16 -18.53
N HIS A 412 28.42 -5.17 -19.35
CA HIS A 412 29.80 -5.56 -19.69
C HIS A 412 30.44 -4.74 -20.82
N THR A 413 29.69 -3.85 -21.48
CA THR A 413 30.16 -3.10 -22.66
C THR A 413 29.98 -1.59 -22.48
N GLU A 414 30.84 -0.80 -23.14
CA GLU A 414 30.66 0.66 -23.19
C GLU A 414 29.28 1.04 -23.77
N GLU A 415 28.75 0.25 -24.71
CA GLU A 415 27.42 0.49 -25.27
C GLU A 415 26.31 0.29 -24.24
N SER A 416 26.33 -0.81 -23.48
CA SER A 416 25.34 -1.09 -22.44
C SER A 416 25.36 -0.03 -21.32
N VAL A 417 26.56 0.41 -20.90
CA VAL A 417 26.70 1.48 -19.90
C VAL A 417 26.15 2.80 -20.43
N ASN A 418 26.52 3.20 -21.66
CA ASN A 418 26.02 4.44 -22.27
C ASN A 418 24.50 4.43 -22.46
N ARG A 419 23.91 3.27 -22.76
CA ARG A 419 22.45 3.13 -22.90
C ARG A 419 21.74 3.22 -21.55
N ALA A 420 22.27 2.57 -20.52
CA ALA A 420 21.75 2.70 -19.16
C ALA A 420 21.81 4.16 -18.68
N GLN A 421 22.93 4.85 -18.91
CA GLN A 421 23.09 6.27 -18.59
C GLN A 421 22.07 7.14 -19.34
N GLN A 422 21.87 6.90 -20.64
CA GLN A 422 20.88 7.60 -21.45
C GLN A 422 19.45 7.36 -20.95
N SER A 423 19.12 6.12 -20.56
CA SER A 423 17.82 5.78 -19.98
C SER A 423 17.59 6.54 -18.67
N LEU A 424 18.59 6.58 -17.78
CA LEU A 424 18.50 7.32 -16.52
C LEU A 424 18.28 8.81 -16.74
N GLU A 425 19.03 9.41 -17.66
CA GLU A 425 18.88 10.82 -18.03
C GLU A 425 17.52 11.12 -18.66
N ASN A 426 17.02 10.23 -19.52
CA ASN A 426 15.71 10.38 -20.14
C ASN A 426 14.59 10.37 -19.09
N THR A 427 14.63 9.42 -18.16
CA THR A 427 13.65 9.24 -17.10
C THR A 427 13.70 10.38 -16.10
N ASN A 428 14.89 10.75 -15.61
CA ASN A 428 15.00 11.89 -14.69
C ASN A 428 14.56 13.19 -15.35
N LYS A 429 14.89 13.41 -16.62
CA LYS A 429 14.41 14.61 -17.32
C LYS A 429 12.89 14.74 -17.30
N ILE A 430 12.14 13.65 -17.41
CA ILE A 430 10.67 13.74 -17.39
C ILE A 430 10.07 13.81 -16.00
N LEU A 431 10.76 13.24 -14.99
CA LEU A 431 10.26 13.18 -13.62
C LEU A 431 10.78 14.29 -12.70
N THR A 432 11.79 15.07 -13.10
CA THR A 432 12.41 16.09 -12.21
C THR A 432 12.54 17.48 -12.81
N THR A 433 12.33 17.69 -14.12
CA THR A 433 12.68 18.97 -14.76
C THR A 433 11.52 19.92 -15.02
N ASP A 434 10.33 19.61 -14.50
CA ASP A 434 9.22 20.56 -14.52
C ASP A 434 8.78 20.89 -13.09
N ASP A 435 9.24 22.04 -12.59
CA ASP A 435 8.84 22.62 -11.29
C ASP A 435 7.31 22.85 -11.21
N SER A 436 6.59 22.83 -12.35
CA SER A 436 5.13 22.92 -12.35
C SER A 436 4.43 21.59 -12.09
N PHE A 437 5.17 20.48 -12.13
CA PHE A 437 4.64 19.12 -12.08
C PHE A 437 5.34 18.22 -11.06
N THR A 438 6.50 18.59 -10.52
CA THR A 438 7.25 17.75 -9.56
C THR A 438 7.01 18.24 -8.12
N PRO A 439 6.19 17.56 -7.29
CA PRO A 439 6.02 17.89 -5.87
C PRO A 439 7.34 17.89 -5.09
N GLU A 440 7.41 18.67 -4.00
CA GLU A 440 8.61 18.76 -3.14
C GLU A 440 9.03 17.40 -2.54
N HIS A 441 8.12 16.43 -2.48
CA HIS A 441 8.33 15.09 -1.93
C HIS A 441 8.71 14.04 -2.99
N ILE A 442 8.75 14.38 -4.28
CA ILE A 442 9.21 13.46 -5.32
C ILE A 442 10.72 13.47 -5.45
N HIS A 443 11.32 12.33 -5.18
CA HIS A 443 12.74 12.15 -5.34
C HIS A 443 13.10 10.73 -5.75
N SER A 444 14.29 10.58 -6.32
CA SER A 444 14.86 9.25 -6.45
C SER A 444 15.25 8.75 -5.06
N LEU A 445 14.96 7.48 -4.75
CA LEU A 445 15.52 6.80 -3.56
C LEU A 445 17.07 6.81 -3.55
N PHE A 446 17.70 7.17 -4.67
CA PHE A 446 19.14 7.30 -4.84
C PHE A 446 19.48 8.72 -5.37
N PRO A 447 19.46 9.76 -4.52
CA PRO A 447 19.89 11.08 -4.95
C PRO A 447 21.37 11.03 -5.39
N PRO A 448 21.78 11.82 -6.40
CA PRO A 448 23.18 11.89 -6.80
C PRO A 448 24.04 12.27 -5.59
N GLN A 449 25.06 11.46 -5.30
CA GLN A 449 26.06 11.80 -4.29
C GLN A 449 26.88 13.00 -4.80
N ASP A 450 26.83 14.13 -4.07
CA ASP A 450 27.61 15.35 -4.34
C ASP A 450 29.13 15.13 -4.29
#